data_AF-A0A528FDA4-F1
#
_entry.id   AF-A0A528FDA4-F1
#
_cell.length_a   1.000
_cell.length_b   1.000
_cell.length_c   1.000
_cell.angle_alpha   90.00
_cell.angle_beta   90.00
_cell.angle_gamma   90.00
#
_symmetry.space_group_name_H-M   'P 1'
#
loop_
_entity.id
_entity.type
_entity.pdbx_description
1 polymer ?
#
loop_
_entity_poly.entity_id
_entity_poly.type
_entity_poly.pdbx_seq_one_letter_code
_entity_poly.pdbx_strand_id
1 'polypeptide(L)' 'GDIKLQMVGLISGGDSHVLLGDVNENRFSIYHYAGNRLLGIESVNRPGDHMLGRKMLGAGFSPTPQTVATGPD' A
#
# COMPACT_ATOMS: atom_id res chain seq x y z
N GLY A 1 20.87 7.01 0.33
CA GLY A 1 20.34 6.51 1.62
C GLY A 1 19.82 5.11 1.38
N ASP A 2 19.97 4.24 2.37
CA ASP A 2 19.66 2.80 2.29
C ASP A 2 18.15 2.49 2.25
N ILE A 3 17.33 3.47 2.64
CA ILE A 3 15.87 3.37 2.68
C ILE A 3 15.27 4.40 1.72
N LYS A 4 14.39 3.94 0.83
CA LYS A 4 13.59 4.79 -0.06
C LYS A 4 12.11 4.59 0.22
N LEU A 5 11.49 5.60 0.84
CA LEU A 5 10.05 5.70 1.02
C LEU A 5 9.40 6.44 -0.16
N GLN A 6 8.28 5.91 -0.65
CA GLN A 6 7.43 6.54 -1.65
C GLN A 6 5.97 6.41 -1.22
N MET A 7 5.17 7.45 -1.42
CA MET A 7 3.77 7.47 -0.98
C MET A 7 2.84 7.91 -2.10
N VAL A 8 1.61 7.38 -2.09
CA VAL A 8 0.52 7.80 -2.97
C VAL A 8 -0.80 7.81 -2.21
N GLY A 9 -1.67 8.78 -2.53
CA GLY A 9 -2.99 8.91 -1.92
C GLY A 9 -2.99 9.81 -0.69
N LEU A 10 -4.17 9.96 -0.10
CA LEU A 10 -4.39 10.77 1.11
C LEU A 10 -5.01 9.86 2.17
N ILE A 11 -4.22 9.49 3.15
CA ILE A 11 -4.57 8.44 4.13
C ILE A 11 -5.39 8.94 5.32
N SER A 12 -5.67 10.25 5.38
CA SER A 12 -6.46 10.85 6.45
C SER A 12 -7.88 10.28 6.48
N GLY A 13 -8.37 9.94 7.68
CA GLY A 13 -9.67 9.30 7.86
C GLY A 13 -9.67 7.80 7.63
N GLY A 14 -8.49 7.17 7.47
CA GLY A 14 -8.36 5.72 7.47
C GLY A 14 -8.69 5.11 8.83
N ASP A 15 -9.27 3.92 8.80
CA ASP A 15 -9.66 3.12 9.96
C ASP A 15 -8.82 1.84 10.11
N SER A 16 -8.12 1.43 9.04
CA SER A 16 -7.40 0.17 8.99
C SER A 16 -6.24 0.23 8.01
N HIS A 17 -5.28 -0.68 8.19
CA HIS A 17 -4.15 -0.83 7.28
C HIS A 17 -3.72 -2.29 7.12
N VAL A 18 -3.09 -2.59 5.99
CA VAL A 18 -2.50 -3.90 5.68
C VAL A 18 -1.03 -3.72 5.37
N LEU A 19 -0.19 -4.49 6.05
CA LEU A 19 1.24 -4.57 5.78
C LEU A 19 1.53 -5.72 4.82
N LEU A 20 2.28 -5.44 3.76
CA LEU A 20 2.72 -6.41 2.76
C LEU A 20 4.25 -6.39 2.64
N GLY A 21 4.90 -7.54 2.83
CA GLY A 21 6.36 -7.69 2.79
C GLY A 21 6.99 -7.75 4.19
N ASP A 22 8.31 -7.53 4.27
CA ASP A 22 9.08 -7.66 5.50
C ASP A 22 9.69 -6.31 5.92
N VAL A 23 9.40 -5.91 7.15
CA VAL A 23 9.92 -4.69 7.78
C VAL A 23 11.40 -4.84 8.13
N ASN A 24 11.85 -6.03 8.52
CA ASN A 24 13.23 -6.29 8.89
C ASN A 24 14.17 -6.19 7.68
N GLU A 25 13.66 -6.45 6.48
CA GLU A 25 14.39 -6.28 5.21
C GLU A 25 14.30 -4.85 4.64
N ASN A 26 13.64 -3.92 5.34
CA ASN A 26 13.28 -2.60 4.81
C ASN A 26 12.58 -2.70 3.43
N ARG A 27 11.77 -3.74 3.20
CA ARG A 27 11.14 -4.00 1.90
C ARG A 27 9.68 -4.39 2.08
N PHE A 28 8.87 -3.38 2.35
CA PHE A 28 7.45 -3.54 2.66
C PHE A 28 6.60 -2.41 2.07
N SER A 29 5.27 -2.58 2.11
CA SER A 29 4.30 -1.54 1.81
C SER A 29 3.15 -1.60 2.81
N ILE A 30 2.61 -0.43 3.15
CA ILE A 30 1.45 -0.26 4.02
C ILE A 30 0.32 0.29 3.16
N TYR A 31 -0.79 -0.43 3.10
CA TYR A 31 -2.01 -0.07 2.38
C TYR A 31 -3.01 0.47 3.40
N HIS A 32 -3.48 1.70 3.21
CA HIS A 32 -4.37 2.40 4.14
C HIS A 32 -5.80 2.41 3.63
N TYR A 33 -6.76 2.14 4.51
CA TYR A 33 -8.14 1.90 4.15
C TYR A 33 -9.14 2.69 5.00
N ALA A 34 -10.28 3.02 4.40
CA ALA A 34 -11.54 3.30 5.08
C ALA A 34 -12.56 2.26 4.65
N GLY A 35 -12.87 1.30 5.54
CA GLY A 35 -13.57 0.06 5.17
C GLY A 35 -12.83 -0.69 4.07
N ASN A 36 -13.48 -0.94 2.92
CA ASN A 36 -12.85 -1.60 1.76
C ASN A 36 -12.27 -0.63 0.73
N ARG A 37 -12.32 0.68 0.98
CA ARG A 37 -11.79 1.68 0.06
C ARG A 37 -10.32 1.95 0.36
N LEU A 38 -9.47 1.78 -0.65
CA LEU A 38 -8.06 2.13 -0.56
C LEU A 38 -7.92 3.67 -0.60
N LEU A 39 -7.26 4.23 0.42
CA LEU A 39 -6.99 5.67 0.56
C LEU A 39 -5.60 6.04 0.06
N GLY A 40 -4.63 5.16 0.30
CA GLY A 40 -3.23 5.40 -0.04
C GLY A 40 -2.34 4.21 0.24
N ILE A 41 -1.11 4.29 -0.27
CA ILE A 41 -0.06 3.30 -0.05
C ILE A 41 1.24 4.02 0.29
N GLU A 42 1.94 3.52 1.29
CA GLU A 42 3.31 3.88 1.62
C GLU A 42 4.22 2.69 1.31
N SER A 43 5.25 2.88 0.50
CA SER A 43 6.11 1.81 0.00
C SER A 43 7.58 2.10 0.32
N VAL A 44 8.23 1.16 1.01
CA VAL A 44 9.65 1.21 1.35
C VAL A 44 10.42 0.20 0.52
N ASN A 45 11.37 0.66 -0.29
CA ASN A 45 12.17 -0.14 -1.23
C ASN A 45 11.34 -1.08 -2.14
N ARG A 46 10.07 -0.71 -2.41
CA ARG A 46 9.13 -1.43 -3.28
C ARG A 46 8.55 -0.51 -4.35
N PRO A 47 9.34 -0.09 -5.35
CA PRO A 47 8.88 0.82 -6.39
C PRO A 47 7.73 0.24 -7.24
N GLY A 48 7.64 -1.08 -7.37
CA GLY A 48 6.54 -1.77 -8.04
C GLY A 48 5.19 -1.53 -7.36
N ASP A 49 5.13 -1.71 -6.04
CA ASP A 49 3.94 -1.46 -5.23
C ASP A 49 3.51 0.01 -5.29
N HIS A 50 4.47 0.94 -5.24
CA HIS A 50 4.19 2.38 -5.42
C HIS A 50 3.52 2.66 -6.78
N MET A 51 4.05 2.07 -7.86
CA MET A 51 3.47 2.21 -9.20
C MET A 51 2.08 1.59 -9.29
N LEU A 52 1.88 0.43 -8.67
CA LEU A 52 0.57 -0.22 -8.60
C LEU A 52 -0.43 0.66 -7.85
N GLY A 53 -0.04 1.22 -6.70
CA GLY A 53 -0.85 2.17 -5.94
C GLY A 53 -1.33 3.36 -6.77
N ARG A 54 -0.43 3.98 -7.55
CA ARG A 54 -0.80 5.07 -8.46
C ARG A 54 -1.84 4.65 -9.49
N LYS A 55 -1.68 3.46 -10.07
CA LYS A 55 -2.65 2.92 -11.05
C LYS A 55 -4.00 2.64 -10.41
N MET A 56 -4.02 1.97 -9.26
CA MET A 56 -5.26 1.62 -8.55
C MET A 56 -6.04 2.86 -8.14
N LEU A 57 -5.38 3.82 -7.47
CA LEU A 57 -6.01 5.06 -7.03
C LEU A 57 -6.47 5.93 -8.20
N GLY A 58 -5.66 6.02 -9.27
CA GLY A 58 -6.05 6.75 -10.49
C GLY A 58 -7.25 6.13 -11.21
N ALA A 59 -7.42 4.81 -11.12
CA ALA A 59 -8.56 4.09 -11.68
C ALA A 59 -9.78 4.02 -10.73
N GLY A 60 -9.68 4.55 -9.51
CA GLY A 60 -10.71 4.36 -8.47
C GLY A 60 -10.88 2.91 -8.02
N PHE A 61 -9.90 2.05 -8.30
CA PHE A 61 -9.90 0.64 -7.92
C PHE A 61 -9.38 0.46 -6.49
N SER A 62 -10.05 -0.38 -5.70
CA SER A 62 -9.64 -0.73 -4.34
C SER A 62 -9.59 -2.25 -4.18
N PRO A 63 -8.40 -2.87 -4.10
CA PRO A 63 -8.32 -4.27 -3.69
C PRO A 63 -8.79 -4.38 -2.23
N THR A 64 -9.48 -5.46 -1.88
CA THR A 64 -9.91 -5.63 -0.48
C THR A 64 -8.71 -5.81 0.45
N PRO A 65 -8.81 -5.41 1.73
CA PRO A 65 -7.74 -5.65 2.70
C PRO A 65 -7.31 -7.13 2.76
N GLN A 66 -8.26 -8.06 2.67
CA GLN A 66 -7.98 -9.51 2.65
C GLN A 66 -7.17 -9.92 1.42
N THR A 67 -7.52 -9.44 0.22
CA THR A 67 -6.76 -9.73 -1.01
C THR A 67 -5.32 -9.24 -0.91
N VAL A 68 -5.08 -8.08 -0.29
CA VAL A 68 -3.71 -7.59 -0.07
C VAL A 68 -2.98 -8.44 0.96
N ALA A 69 -3.64 -8.82 2.05
CA ALA A 69 -3.04 -9.60 3.14
C ALA A 69 -2.61 -11.01 2.71
N THR A 70 -3.31 -11.62 1.74
CA THR A 70 -2.92 -12.92 1.18
C THR A 70 -1.72 -12.84 0.23
N GLY A 71 -1.39 -11.64 -0.27
CA GLY A 71 -0.35 -11.47 -1.29
C GLY A 71 -0.75 -12.03 -2.66
N PRO A 72 0.09 -11.84 -3.70
CA PRO A 72 -0.02 -12.61 -4.93
C PRO A 72 0.39 -14.08 -4.65
N ASP A 73 -0.32 -15.02 -5.26
CA ASP A 73 0.13 -16.42 -5.38
C ASP A 73 1.55 -16.50 -5.99
#